data_AF-A0A935RRS4-F1
#
_entry.id   AF-A0A935RRS4-F1
#
_cell.length_a   1.000
_cell.length_b   1.000
_cell.length_c   1.000
_cell.angle_alpha   90.00
_cell.angle_beta   90.00
_cell.angle_gamma   90.00
#
_symmetry.space_group_name_H-M   'P 1'
#
loop_
_entity.id
_entity.type
_entity.pdbx_description
1 polymer ?
#
loop_
_entity_poly.entity_id
_entity_poly.type
_entity_poly.pdbx_seq_one_letter_code
_entity_poly.pdbx_strand_id
1 'polypeptide(L)'
;MHRNCLPLVILMIFQFYIDAQVGINTTTPNAKAVLDLTSTNKGFLPPRMTEVQRNTITSPVPSGLVIYCIDCGNYGQLQVFNGVVWTDLTGGPAASFICGTTTVSFRYNGNIVTYGTVLNTTTNECWLDRNLGASQVATSGNNAAAYGDLFQWGRLDDGHQIRTSATTTTLSLTDVPGHGDFILATPMPWDWRSPQNNSMWQGVNGINNPCPNGYRIPTQAELDAERLSWGSQNPAGAFASPLKLTLTGARDYAAGILNQVGLYGYYRCSTLHGIYSYYLYFGGTTAGILSTSRAHGWAVRCIKD
;
A
#
# COMPACT_ATOMS: atom_id res chain seq x y z
N MET A 1 -48.07 -80.78 -23.61
CA MET A 1 -48.32 -79.38 -24.03
C MET A 1 -48.79 -78.67 -22.76
N HIS A 2 -48.16 -77.63 -22.20
CA HIS A 2 -47.46 -76.48 -22.76
C HIS A 2 -46.26 -76.05 -21.90
N ARG A 3 -45.24 -75.50 -22.57
CA ARG A 3 -44.05 -74.84 -22.00
C ARG A 3 -44.43 -73.42 -21.57
N ASN A 4 -44.10 -73.01 -20.35
CA ASN A 4 -44.19 -71.61 -19.92
C ASN A 4 -42.84 -70.92 -20.16
N CYS A 5 -42.79 -70.06 -21.18
CA CYS A 5 -41.68 -69.13 -21.44
C CYS A 5 -41.88 -67.87 -20.58
N LEU A 6 -40.96 -67.62 -19.64
CA LEU A 6 -40.87 -66.37 -18.88
C LEU A 6 -40.16 -65.31 -19.75
N PRO A 7 -40.73 -64.11 -19.99
CA PRO A 7 -40.06 -63.09 -20.78
C PRO A 7 -39.03 -62.36 -19.91
N LEU A 8 -37.78 -62.35 -20.35
CA LEU A 8 -36.70 -61.55 -19.78
C LEU A 8 -36.90 -60.09 -20.22
N VAL A 9 -37.42 -59.24 -19.34
CA VAL A 9 -37.53 -57.79 -19.57
C VAL A 9 -36.18 -57.15 -19.27
N ILE A 10 -35.45 -56.74 -20.31
CA ILE A 10 -34.20 -55.98 -20.21
C ILE A 10 -34.55 -54.51 -19.95
N LEU A 11 -34.35 -54.06 -18.72
CA LEU A 11 -34.49 -52.66 -18.32
C LEU A 11 -33.23 -51.89 -18.77
N MET A 12 -33.31 -51.17 -19.90
CA MET A 12 -32.27 -50.23 -20.33
C MET A 12 -32.27 -48.99 -19.42
N ILE A 13 -31.29 -48.93 -18.52
CA ILE A 13 -30.98 -47.72 -17.75
C ILE A 13 -30.27 -46.75 -18.70
N PHE A 14 -30.98 -45.74 -19.21
CA PHE A 14 -30.36 -44.60 -19.90
C PHE A 14 -29.62 -43.77 -18.84
N GLN A 15 -28.29 -43.88 -18.81
CA GLN A 15 -27.44 -43.00 -17.99
C GLN A 15 -27.40 -41.61 -18.63
N PHE A 16 -28.12 -40.65 -18.05
CA PHE A 16 -27.94 -39.24 -18.38
C PHE A 16 -26.63 -38.76 -17.73
N TYR A 17 -25.57 -38.63 -18.53
CA TYR A 17 -24.38 -37.89 -18.14
C TYR A 17 -24.71 -36.40 -18.20
N ILE A 18 -24.70 -35.72 -17.05
CA ILE A 18 -24.80 -34.26 -16.96
C ILE A 18 -23.37 -33.74 -16.78
N ASP A 19 -22.83 -33.07 -17.81
CA ASP A 19 -21.51 -32.43 -17.71
C ASP A 19 -21.60 -31.25 -16.75
N ALA A 20 -20.86 -31.31 -15.63
CA ALA A 20 -20.77 -30.24 -14.65
C ALA A 20 -19.73 -29.19 -15.08
N GLN A 21 -20.04 -28.44 -16.15
CA GLN A 21 -19.25 -27.29 -16.60
C GLN A 21 -19.82 -25.99 -16.04
N VAL A 22 -18.96 -25.12 -15.52
CA VAL A 22 -19.36 -23.83 -14.95
C VAL A 22 -19.24 -22.77 -16.03
N GLY A 23 -20.38 -22.32 -16.56
CA GLY A 23 -20.47 -21.11 -17.38
C GLY A 23 -20.84 -19.90 -16.53
N ILE A 24 -20.13 -18.78 -16.68
CA ILE A 24 -20.56 -17.49 -16.15
C ILE A 24 -20.82 -16.55 -17.33
N ASN A 25 -22.06 -16.03 -17.40
CA ASN A 25 -22.60 -15.22 -18.50
C ASN A 25 -22.62 -15.92 -19.87
N THR A 26 -22.66 -17.26 -19.90
CA THR A 26 -22.90 -18.06 -21.11
C THR A 26 -23.77 -19.26 -20.78
N THR A 27 -24.75 -19.56 -21.64
CA THR A 27 -25.60 -20.76 -21.55
C THR A 27 -25.02 -21.93 -22.34
N THR A 28 -23.97 -21.70 -23.12
CA THR A 28 -23.26 -22.71 -23.91
C THR A 28 -21.76 -22.62 -23.62
N PRO A 29 -21.31 -23.03 -22.43
CA PRO A 29 -19.88 -23.07 -22.10
C PRO A 29 -19.12 -23.92 -23.12
N ASN A 30 -17.88 -23.54 -23.39
CA ASN A 30 -16.98 -24.32 -24.21
C ASN A 30 -16.84 -25.74 -23.64
N ALA A 31 -17.14 -26.76 -24.45
CA ALA A 31 -17.10 -28.17 -24.03
C ALA A 31 -15.71 -28.69 -23.61
N LYS A 32 -14.65 -27.88 -23.78
CA LYS A 32 -13.29 -28.18 -23.32
C LYS A 32 -12.91 -27.41 -22.05
N ALA A 33 -13.80 -26.59 -21.51
CA ALA A 33 -13.55 -25.78 -20.33
C ALA A 33 -14.38 -26.28 -19.14
N VAL A 34 -13.74 -26.46 -18.00
CA VAL A 34 -14.44 -26.66 -16.72
C VAL A 34 -15.04 -25.33 -16.23
N LEU A 35 -14.39 -24.21 -16.55
CA LEU A 35 -14.87 -22.86 -16.28
C LEU A 35 -14.78 -22.01 -17.55
N ASP A 36 -15.90 -21.47 -18.02
CA ASP A 36 -15.99 -20.55 -19.15
C ASP A 36 -16.57 -19.20 -18.70
N LEU A 37 -15.85 -18.12 -18.97
CA LEU A 37 -16.20 -16.75 -18.58
C LEU A 37 -16.39 -15.91 -19.85
N THR A 38 -17.62 -15.50 -20.13
CA THR A 38 -17.90 -14.60 -21.25
C THR A 38 -18.21 -13.18 -20.75
N SER A 39 -17.50 -12.18 -21.27
CA SER A 39 -17.80 -10.76 -21.03
C SER A 39 -17.15 -9.89 -22.10
N THR A 40 -17.80 -8.78 -22.45
CA THR A 40 -17.24 -7.77 -23.35
C THR A 40 -16.62 -6.58 -22.60
N ASN A 41 -16.81 -6.50 -21.28
CA ASN A 41 -16.37 -5.37 -20.46
C ASN A 41 -15.78 -5.73 -19.09
N LYS A 42 -15.59 -7.02 -18.79
CA LYS A 42 -14.97 -7.52 -17.55
C LYS A 42 -13.92 -8.59 -17.90
N GLY A 43 -12.92 -8.75 -17.04
CA GLY A 43 -11.91 -9.80 -17.15
C GLY A 43 -11.89 -10.72 -15.95
N PHE A 44 -10.99 -11.71 -15.97
CA PHE A 44 -10.67 -12.53 -14.81
C PHE A 44 -9.66 -11.80 -13.92
N LEU A 45 -9.97 -11.66 -12.63
CA LEU A 45 -9.07 -11.08 -11.64
C LEU A 45 -8.52 -12.21 -10.75
N PRO A 46 -7.30 -12.74 -11.03
CA PRO A 46 -6.70 -13.77 -10.19
C PRO A 46 -6.39 -13.23 -8.79
N PRO A 47 -6.13 -14.12 -7.80
CA PRO A 47 -5.61 -13.70 -6.49
C PRO A 47 -4.36 -12.82 -6.65
N ARG A 48 -4.33 -11.70 -5.93
CA ARG A 48 -3.25 -10.70 -5.96
C ARG A 48 -2.53 -10.69 -4.62
N MET A 49 -1.20 -10.76 -4.65
CA MET A 49 -0.37 -10.84 -3.44
C MET A 49 1.05 -10.33 -3.71
N THR A 50 1.81 -10.02 -2.67
CA THR A 50 3.25 -9.71 -2.79
C THR A 50 4.09 -10.98 -2.99
N GLU A 51 5.35 -10.83 -3.38
CA GLU A 51 6.32 -11.93 -3.44
C GLU A 51 6.45 -12.64 -2.09
N VAL A 52 6.49 -11.88 -0.99
CA VAL A 52 6.55 -12.44 0.36
C VAL A 52 5.31 -13.28 0.67
N GLN A 53 4.11 -12.76 0.38
CA GLN A 53 2.85 -13.49 0.58
C GLN A 53 2.74 -14.71 -0.33
N ARG A 54 3.23 -14.64 -1.57
CA ARG A 54 3.31 -15.80 -2.47
C ARG A 54 4.21 -16.89 -1.87
N ASN A 55 5.33 -16.49 -1.28
CA ASN A 55 6.29 -17.42 -0.69
C ASN A 55 5.79 -18.06 0.62
N THR A 56 4.70 -17.55 1.24
CA THR A 56 4.06 -18.21 2.39
C THR A 56 3.04 -19.29 1.99
N ILE A 57 2.74 -19.46 0.70
CA ILE A 57 1.90 -20.57 0.22
C ILE A 57 2.67 -21.88 0.45
N THR A 58 2.28 -22.62 1.50
CA THR A 58 3.01 -23.79 1.99
C THR A 58 2.88 -25.01 1.07
N SER A 59 3.89 -25.88 1.11
CA SER A 59 3.94 -27.13 0.35
C SER A 59 2.90 -28.16 0.81
N PRO A 60 2.32 -28.97 -0.10
CA PRO A 60 2.55 -28.94 -1.55
C PRO A 60 1.74 -27.84 -2.23
N VAL A 61 2.43 -26.94 -2.93
CA VAL A 61 1.79 -25.96 -3.80
C VAL A 61 1.29 -26.70 -5.05
N PRO A 62 -0.01 -26.63 -5.40
CA PRO A 62 -0.52 -27.33 -6.58
C PRO A 62 0.08 -26.79 -7.88
N SER A 63 0.52 -27.69 -8.77
CA SER A 63 0.95 -27.32 -10.13
C SER A 63 -0.20 -26.65 -10.89
N GLY A 64 0.11 -25.58 -11.62
CA GLY A 64 -0.87 -24.78 -12.34
C GLY A 64 -1.58 -23.73 -11.48
N LEU A 65 -1.19 -23.54 -10.21
CA LEU A 65 -1.69 -22.42 -9.41
C LEU A 65 -1.24 -21.09 -10.03
N VAL A 66 -2.21 -20.21 -10.35
CA VAL A 66 -1.96 -18.90 -10.97
C VAL A 66 -2.27 -17.78 -9.99
N ILE A 67 -1.33 -16.86 -9.84
CA ILE A 67 -1.46 -15.65 -9.01
C ILE A 67 -0.94 -14.44 -9.79
N TYR A 68 -1.35 -13.24 -9.37
CA TYR A 68 -0.71 -12.00 -9.81
C TYR A 68 0.13 -11.43 -8.68
N CYS A 69 1.45 -11.49 -8.83
CA CYS A 69 2.39 -10.91 -7.89
C CYS A 69 2.47 -9.40 -8.10
N ILE A 70 2.00 -8.60 -7.15
CA ILE A 70 1.82 -7.15 -7.33
C ILE A 70 3.12 -6.35 -7.25
N ASP A 71 4.17 -6.91 -6.65
CA ASP A 71 5.48 -6.27 -6.46
C ASP A 71 6.62 -7.05 -7.13
N CYS A 72 6.31 -8.04 -7.97
CA CYS A 72 7.32 -8.76 -8.75
C CYS A 72 7.63 -8.02 -10.05
N GLY A 73 8.85 -7.54 -10.22
CA GLY A 73 9.23 -6.66 -11.33
C GLY A 73 8.48 -5.32 -11.31
N ASN A 74 8.68 -4.49 -12.34
CA ASN A 74 8.27 -3.08 -12.30
C ASN A 74 6.74 -2.83 -12.28
N TYR A 75 5.95 -3.79 -12.77
CA TYR A 75 4.51 -3.62 -12.94
C TYR A 75 3.69 -4.74 -12.28
N GLY A 76 4.35 -5.58 -11.48
CA GLY A 76 3.81 -6.87 -11.10
C GLY A 76 3.87 -7.88 -12.25
N GLN A 77 3.62 -9.15 -11.95
CA GLN A 77 3.69 -10.24 -12.92
C GLN A 77 2.65 -11.31 -12.62
N LEU A 78 1.97 -11.77 -13.67
CA LEU A 78 1.20 -13.01 -13.59
C LEU A 78 2.17 -14.19 -13.52
N GLN A 79 2.04 -15.00 -12.47
CA GLN A 79 2.95 -16.11 -12.18
C GLN A 79 2.17 -17.41 -12.04
N VAL A 80 2.79 -18.50 -12.48
CA VAL A 80 2.26 -19.85 -12.38
C VAL A 80 3.26 -20.74 -11.64
N PHE A 81 2.77 -21.57 -10.72
CA PHE A 81 3.61 -22.60 -10.10
C PHE A 81 3.67 -23.83 -11.01
N ASN A 82 4.85 -24.17 -11.52
CA ASN A 82 4.99 -25.28 -12.48
C ASN A 82 5.10 -26.67 -11.83
N GLY A 83 4.94 -26.75 -10.51
CA GLY A 83 5.16 -27.96 -9.71
C GLY A 83 6.52 -28.02 -9.01
N VAL A 84 7.44 -27.13 -9.37
CA VAL A 84 8.79 -27.04 -8.78
C VAL A 84 9.09 -25.61 -8.32
N VAL A 85 8.87 -24.64 -9.20
CA VAL A 85 9.16 -23.22 -8.97
C VAL A 85 8.04 -22.33 -9.54
N TRP A 86 7.98 -21.10 -9.06
CA TRP A 86 7.19 -20.05 -9.70
C TRP A 86 7.87 -19.62 -11.00
N THR A 87 7.09 -19.52 -12.08
CA THR A 87 7.51 -19.02 -13.38
C THR A 87 6.58 -17.89 -13.83
N ASP A 88 7.01 -17.13 -14.83
CA ASP A 88 6.07 -16.32 -15.60
C ASP A 88 5.11 -17.20 -16.43
N LEU A 89 4.16 -16.56 -17.13
CA LEU A 89 3.16 -17.28 -17.94
C LEU A 89 3.77 -18.05 -19.13
N THR A 90 4.96 -17.66 -19.60
CA THR A 90 5.66 -18.30 -20.73
C THR A 90 6.62 -19.41 -20.29
N GLY A 91 6.74 -19.67 -18.99
CA GLY A 91 7.68 -20.64 -18.41
C GLY A 91 9.08 -20.07 -18.14
N GLY A 92 9.28 -18.76 -18.33
CA GLY A 92 10.49 -18.05 -17.93
C GLY A 92 10.59 -17.84 -16.42
N PRO A 93 11.74 -17.38 -15.89
CA PRO A 93 11.89 -17.09 -14.47
C PRO A 93 10.83 -16.12 -13.97
N ALA A 94 10.20 -16.44 -12.84
CA ALA A 94 9.35 -15.47 -12.15
C ALA A 94 10.17 -14.23 -11.79
N ALA A 95 9.64 -13.05 -12.10
CA ALA A 95 10.22 -11.80 -11.64
C ALA A 95 10.21 -11.78 -10.11
N SER A 96 11.28 -11.22 -9.54
CA SER A 96 11.40 -10.98 -8.11
C SER A 96 11.26 -9.49 -7.80
N PHE A 97 10.97 -9.21 -6.54
CA PHE A 97 11.10 -7.86 -6.00
C PHE A 97 12.56 -7.60 -5.63
N ILE A 98 13.14 -6.51 -6.14
CA ILE A 98 14.48 -6.04 -5.76
C ILE A 98 14.38 -4.57 -5.36
N CYS A 99 14.62 -4.30 -4.07
CA CYS A 99 14.60 -2.92 -3.59
C CYS A 99 15.69 -2.08 -4.27
N GLY A 100 15.34 -0.85 -4.68
CA GLY A 100 16.25 0.05 -5.40
C GLY A 100 16.13 -0.04 -6.92
N THR A 101 15.49 -1.07 -7.46
CA THR A 101 15.31 -1.24 -8.92
C THR A 101 13.86 -1.46 -9.31
N THR A 102 13.08 -2.15 -8.46
CA THR A 102 11.65 -2.38 -8.69
C THR A 102 10.82 -1.13 -8.42
N THR A 103 9.79 -0.91 -9.24
CA THR A 103 8.75 0.10 -9.03
C THR A 103 7.47 -0.50 -8.45
N VAL A 104 6.68 0.32 -7.75
CA VAL A 104 5.41 -0.06 -7.14
C VAL A 104 4.31 0.82 -7.70
N SER A 105 3.26 0.20 -8.25
CA SER A 105 2.09 0.90 -8.76
C SER A 105 0.91 0.76 -7.81
N PHE A 106 0.28 1.87 -7.44
CA PHE A 106 -0.81 1.90 -6.46
C PHE A 106 -1.78 3.05 -6.73
N ARG A 107 -2.97 2.99 -6.13
CA ARG A 107 -3.93 4.08 -6.20
C ARG A 107 -3.57 5.11 -5.13
N TYR A 108 -3.37 6.35 -5.55
CA TYR A 108 -3.16 7.50 -4.70
C TYR A 108 -4.10 8.62 -5.12
N ASN A 109 -4.90 9.13 -4.18
CA ASN A 109 -5.91 10.17 -4.40
C ASN A 109 -6.77 9.88 -5.65
N GLY A 110 -7.29 8.65 -5.74
CA GLY A 110 -8.11 8.20 -6.86
C GLY A 110 -7.38 7.86 -8.15
N ASN A 111 -6.09 8.18 -8.31
CA ASN A 111 -5.32 7.96 -9.54
C ASN A 111 -4.30 6.83 -9.37
N ILE A 112 -3.97 6.10 -10.45
CA ILE A 112 -2.86 5.15 -10.41
C ILE A 112 -1.55 5.91 -10.57
N VAL A 113 -0.63 5.73 -9.63
CA VAL A 113 0.73 6.28 -9.64
C VAL A 113 1.75 5.15 -9.54
N THR A 114 2.94 5.37 -10.09
CA THR A 114 4.05 4.41 -10.04
C THR A 114 5.26 5.07 -9.44
N TYR A 115 5.72 4.56 -8.29
CA TYR A 115 6.90 5.05 -7.57
C TYR A 115 8.04 4.05 -7.68
N GLY A 116 9.28 4.53 -7.58
CA GLY A 116 10.44 3.66 -7.40
C GLY A 116 10.58 3.23 -5.95
N THR A 117 11.54 2.33 -5.71
CA THR A 117 11.98 1.93 -4.38
C THR A 117 13.43 2.33 -4.15
N VAL A 118 13.82 2.48 -2.89
CA VAL A 118 15.20 2.78 -2.50
C VAL A 118 15.60 1.96 -1.29
N LEU A 119 16.77 1.32 -1.36
CA LEU A 119 17.36 0.58 -0.25
C LEU A 119 18.28 1.51 0.53
N ASN A 120 18.08 1.60 1.84
CA ASN A 120 19.15 2.09 2.72
C ASN A 120 20.01 0.89 3.11
N THR A 121 21.25 0.83 2.61
CA THR A 121 22.17 -0.28 2.86
C THR A 121 22.72 -0.32 4.28
N THR A 122 22.62 0.77 5.04
CA THR A 122 23.03 0.81 6.45
C THR A 122 21.99 0.17 7.36
N THR A 123 20.70 0.43 7.11
CA THR A 123 19.60 -0.16 7.90
C THR A 123 19.06 -1.45 7.29
N ASN A 124 19.40 -1.75 6.03
CA ASN A 124 18.84 -2.82 5.21
C ASN A 124 17.32 -2.69 5.00
N GLU A 125 16.80 -1.47 5.08
CA GLU A 125 15.37 -1.17 4.94
C GLU A 125 15.03 -0.66 3.53
N CYS A 126 13.86 -1.07 3.04
CA CYS A 126 13.35 -0.68 1.73
C CYS A 126 12.25 0.37 1.83
N TRP A 127 12.40 1.46 1.09
CA TRP A 127 11.51 2.62 1.13
C TRP A 127 10.93 2.94 -0.24
N LEU A 128 9.85 3.71 -0.29
CA LEU A 128 9.48 4.41 -1.53
C LEU A 128 10.52 5.49 -1.86
N ASP A 129 10.79 5.69 -3.14
CA ASP A 129 11.79 6.66 -3.63
C ASP A 129 11.39 8.13 -3.46
N ARG A 130 10.11 8.40 -3.18
CA ARG A 130 9.57 9.75 -2.91
C ARG A 130 8.46 9.74 -1.85
N ASN A 131 8.16 10.93 -1.33
CA ASN A 131 7.06 11.13 -0.38
C ASN A 131 5.72 10.85 -1.06
N LEU A 132 4.71 10.39 -0.31
CA LEU A 132 3.34 10.29 -0.86
C LEU A 132 2.87 11.66 -1.39
N GLY A 133 2.33 11.67 -2.60
CA GLY A 133 1.90 12.88 -3.31
C GLY A 133 3.02 13.64 -4.04
N ALA A 134 4.29 13.22 -3.94
CA ALA A 134 5.37 13.84 -4.70
C ALA A 134 5.31 13.41 -6.18
N SER A 135 5.60 14.35 -7.10
CA SER A 135 5.61 14.05 -8.54
C SER A 135 6.96 13.50 -9.01
N GLN A 136 8.04 13.73 -8.25
CA GLN A 136 9.39 13.26 -8.59
C GLN A 136 10.24 12.92 -7.37
N VAL A 137 11.32 12.18 -7.60
CA VAL A 137 12.42 12.02 -6.62
C VAL A 137 13.10 13.37 -6.43
N ALA A 138 13.52 13.65 -5.20
CA ALA A 138 14.17 14.90 -4.87
C ALA A 138 15.51 15.09 -5.62
N THR A 139 15.68 16.26 -6.21
CA THR A 139 16.93 16.72 -6.83
C THR A 139 17.68 17.75 -5.96
N SER A 140 17.02 18.30 -4.94
CA SER A 140 17.58 19.15 -3.88
C SER A 140 16.73 19.05 -2.62
N GLY A 141 17.26 19.46 -1.46
CA GLY A 141 16.51 19.46 -0.20
C GLY A 141 15.28 20.38 -0.21
N ASN A 142 15.27 21.43 -1.05
CA ASN A 142 14.16 22.37 -1.22
C ASN A 142 13.37 22.16 -2.54
N ASN A 143 13.44 20.97 -3.13
CA ASN A 143 12.70 20.66 -4.36
C ASN A 143 11.19 20.55 -4.08
N ALA A 144 10.43 21.57 -4.46
CA ALA A 144 8.99 21.66 -4.21
C ALA A 144 8.18 20.49 -4.78
N ALA A 145 8.56 19.97 -5.95
CA ALA A 145 7.89 18.85 -6.59
C ALA A 145 8.15 17.50 -5.88
N ALA A 146 9.14 17.45 -4.97
CA ALA A 146 9.47 16.29 -4.16
C ALA A 146 8.97 16.38 -2.71
N TYR A 147 8.26 17.45 -2.33
CA TYR A 147 7.78 17.60 -0.95
C TYR A 147 6.66 16.61 -0.59
N GLY A 148 5.83 16.23 -1.56
CA GLY A 148 4.65 15.42 -1.33
C GLY A 148 3.57 16.14 -0.51
N ASP A 149 2.56 15.40 -0.09
CA ASP A 149 1.39 15.89 0.64
C ASP A 149 1.58 15.80 2.16
N LEU A 150 0.64 16.39 2.93
CA LEU A 150 0.77 16.63 4.37
C LEU A 150 -0.38 16.01 5.16
N PHE A 151 -0.14 14.82 5.72
CA PHE A 151 -1.15 13.99 6.37
C PHE A 151 -1.34 14.32 7.86
N GLN A 152 -2.60 14.36 8.28
CA GLN A 152 -3.00 14.24 9.69
C GLN A 152 -2.85 12.78 10.12
N TRP A 153 -2.38 12.56 11.35
CA TRP A 153 -2.01 11.23 11.81
C TRP A 153 -3.23 10.29 11.81
N GLY A 154 -3.14 9.14 11.14
CA GLY A 154 -4.21 8.15 11.10
C GLY A 154 -5.26 8.36 10.00
N ARG A 155 -5.11 9.35 9.12
CA ARG A 155 -6.03 9.56 7.98
C ARG A 155 -5.57 8.85 6.71
N LEU A 156 -6.54 8.50 5.87
CA LEU A 156 -6.33 8.05 4.48
C LEU A 156 -5.87 9.22 3.60
N ASP A 157 -5.53 8.93 2.34
CA ASP A 157 -5.33 9.91 1.26
C ASP A 157 -6.65 10.49 0.71
N ASP A 158 -7.60 10.79 1.62
CA ASP A 158 -8.99 11.20 1.34
C ASP A 158 -9.16 12.66 0.85
N GLY A 159 -8.06 13.35 0.59
CA GLY A 159 -8.01 14.72 0.05
C GLY A 159 -7.51 15.75 1.06
N HIS A 160 -7.58 15.46 2.36
CA HIS A 160 -7.13 16.40 3.39
C HIS A 160 -5.65 16.71 3.30
N GLN A 161 -4.86 15.74 2.86
CA GLN A 161 -3.41 15.82 2.75
C GLN A 161 -2.95 16.82 1.70
N ILE A 162 -3.81 17.16 0.74
CA ILE A 162 -3.52 18.12 -0.32
C ILE A 162 -3.22 19.45 0.36
N ARG A 163 -2.06 20.04 0.04
CA ARG A 163 -1.55 21.26 0.69
C ARG A 163 -2.50 22.45 0.63
N THR A 164 -3.40 22.46 -0.34
CA THR A 164 -4.42 23.50 -0.60
C THR A 164 -5.85 23.05 -0.30
N SER A 165 -6.06 21.89 0.35
CA SER A 165 -7.42 21.46 0.71
C SER A 165 -8.10 22.47 1.62
N ALA A 166 -9.43 22.52 1.56
CA ALA A 166 -10.21 23.36 2.46
C ALA A 166 -10.01 22.93 3.93
N THR A 167 -10.49 23.75 4.86
CA THR A 167 -10.40 23.47 6.29
C THR A 167 -11.80 23.38 6.91
N THR A 168 -11.90 22.60 7.98
CA THR A 168 -13.08 22.55 8.83
C THR A 168 -12.65 22.49 10.30
N THR A 169 -13.47 23.00 11.20
CA THR A 169 -13.27 22.88 12.66
C THR A 169 -14.08 21.73 13.26
N THR A 170 -14.88 21.03 12.44
CA THR A 170 -15.70 19.91 12.91
C THR A 170 -14.83 18.66 13.01
N LEU A 171 -14.66 18.15 14.23
CA LEU A 171 -13.92 16.91 14.47
C LEU A 171 -14.72 15.70 13.97
N SER A 172 -14.01 14.69 13.48
CA SER A 172 -14.64 13.44 13.04
C SER A 172 -14.98 12.55 14.22
N LEU A 173 -16.16 11.91 14.18
CA LEU A 173 -16.58 10.89 15.14
C LEU A 173 -16.17 9.47 14.72
N THR A 174 -15.72 9.31 13.47
CA THR A 174 -15.34 8.04 12.85
C THR A 174 -13.91 8.09 12.33
N ASP A 175 -13.37 6.94 11.94
CA ASP A 175 -12.03 6.86 11.35
C ASP A 175 -11.97 7.44 9.92
N VAL A 176 -13.12 7.69 9.29
CA VAL A 176 -13.23 8.27 7.94
C VAL A 176 -14.23 9.43 7.96
N PRO A 177 -13.78 10.70 7.89
CA PRO A 177 -14.67 11.88 8.02
C PRO A 177 -15.71 12.03 6.90
N GLY A 178 -15.50 11.37 5.75
CA GLY A 178 -16.39 11.48 4.59
C GLY A 178 -16.16 12.73 3.73
N HIS A 179 -15.12 13.51 4.01
CA HIS A 179 -14.71 14.69 3.23
C HIS A 179 -13.19 14.84 3.20
N GLY A 180 -12.70 15.58 2.20
CA GLY A 180 -11.29 15.89 2.00
C GLY A 180 -10.80 17.16 2.72
N ASP A 181 -11.58 17.76 3.62
CA ASP A 181 -11.10 18.93 4.36
C ASP A 181 -10.09 18.56 5.44
N PHE A 182 -9.12 19.44 5.66
CA PHE A 182 -8.18 19.36 6.78
C PHE A 182 -8.83 19.87 8.06
N ILE A 183 -8.82 19.04 9.09
CA ILE A 183 -9.57 19.31 10.32
C ILE A 183 -8.68 20.09 11.29
N LEU A 184 -9.09 21.30 11.62
CA LEU A 184 -8.43 22.15 12.61
C LEU A 184 -8.86 21.73 14.01
N ALA A 185 -7.90 21.33 14.84
CA ALA A 185 -8.17 20.75 16.16
C ALA A 185 -7.37 21.45 17.25
N THR A 186 -7.91 22.55 17.78
CA THR A 186 -7.30 23.36 18.85
C THR A 186 -7.59 22.90 20.28
N PRO A 187 -8.69 22.18 20.59
CA PRO A 187 -8.88 21.61 21.92
C PRO A 187 -7.99 20.39 22.15
N MET A 188 -7.51 20.20 23.39
CA MET A 188 -6.86 18.96 23.81
C MET A 188 -7.81 17.77 23.54
N PRO A 189 -7.34 16.66 22.92
CA PRO A 189 -5.94 16.26 22.74
C PRO A 189 -5.29 16.67 21.40
N TRP A 190 -5.82 17.68 20.70
CA TRP A 190 -5.31 18.16 19.40
C TRP A 190 -5.29 17.04 18.35
N ASP A 191 -6.46 16.42 18.19
CA ASP A 191 -6.70 15.34 17.26
C ASP A 191 -7.88 15.72 16.35
N TRP A 192 -7.77 15.37 15.06
CA TRP A 192 -8.84 15.59 14.10
C TRP A 192 -10.06 14.69 14.39
N ARG A 193 -9.87 13.62 15.17
CA ARG A 193 -10.92 12.70 15.59
C ARG A 193 -11.23 12.86 17.08
N SER A 194 -12.51 12.85 17.42
CA SER A 194 -12.99 12.79 18.81
C SER A 194 -14.04 11.68 18.96
N PRO A 195 -13.76 10.61 19.75
CA PRO A 195 -12.55 10.40 20.56
C PRO A 195 -11.30 10.09 19.73
N GLN A 196 -10.09 10.10 20.32
CA GLN A 196 -8.89 9.60 19.63
C GLN A 196 -9.00 8.09 19.37
N ASN A 197 -8.33 7.62 18.31
CA ASN A 197 -8.19 6.19 18.02
C ASN A 197 -6.71 5.82 17.85
N ASN A 198 -6.19 4.96 18.72
CA ASN A 198 -4.78 4.57 18.72
C ASN A 198 -4.47 3.39 17.78
N SER A 199 -5.49 2.75 17.21
CA SER A 199 -5.34 1.59 16.32
C SER A 199 -5.08 1.97 14.86
N MET A 200 -5.09 3.26 14.52
CA MET A 200 -4.80 3.75 13.16
C MET A 200 -3.30 3.63 12.83
N TRP A 201 -2.99 3.35 11.57
CA TRP A 201 -1.63 3.20 11.03
C TRP A 201 -0.75 2.13 11.71
N GLN A 202 -1.35 1.16 12.41
CA GLN A 202 -0.60 0.11 13.10
C GLN A 202 -0.29 -1.07 12.16
N GLY A 203 0.89 -1.04 11.53
CA GLY A 203 1.40 -2.10 10.65
C GLY A 203 0.89 -2.01 9.20
N VAL A 204 1.32 -2.94 8.33
CA VAL A 204 0.92 -2.99 6.91
C VAL A 204 -0.59 -3.10 6.69
N ASN A 205 -1.29 -3.81 7.57
CA ASN A 205 -2.75 -3.94 7.54
C ASN A 205 -3.45 -2.94 8.48
N GLY A 206 -2.75 -1.91 8.94
CA GLY A 206 -3.26 -0.92 9.86
C GLY A 206 -4.43 -0.13 9.28
N ILE A 207 -5.38 0.25 10.14
CA ILE A 207 -6.52 1.08 9.75
C ILE A 207 -6.00 2.38 9.12
N ASN A 208 -6.57 2.76 7.97
CA ASN A 208 -6.25 3.96 7.23
C ASN A 208 -4.80 4.08 6.73
N ASN A 209 -4.06 2.98 6.57
CA ASN A 209 -2.73 3.01 5.95
C ASN A 209 -2.81 3.59 4.51
N PRO A 210 -2.24 4.78 4.23
CA PRO A 210 -2.26 5.39 2.90
C PRO A 210 -1.11 4.88 2.00
N CYS A 211 -0.24 4.01 2.53
CA CYS A 211 0.85 3.44 1.77
C CYS A 211 0.37 2.31 0.85
N PRO A 212 1.14 1.98 -0.21
CA PRO A 212 0.85 0.85 -1.08
C PRO A 212 0.74 -0.49 -0.32
N ASN A 213 0.13 -1.50 -0.93
CA ASN A 213 0.13 -2.85 -0.38
C ASN A 213 1.58 -3.34 -0.12
N GLY A 214 1.81 -3.92 1.06
CA GLY A 214 3.15 -4.31 1.50
C GLY A 214 3.99 -3.16 2.06
N TYR A 215 3.45 -1.94 2.11
CA TYR A 215 4.12 -0.77 2.68
C TYR A 215 3.29 -0.16 3.79
N ARG A 216 3.94 0.55 4.70
CA ARG A 216 3.31 1.27 5.81
C ARG A 216 4.05 2.55 6.17
N ILE A 217 3.45 3.32 7.06
CA ILE A 217 4.12 4.43 7.75
C ILE A 217 5.20 3.82 8.67
N PRO A 218 6.43 4.35 8.66
CA PRO A 218 7.51 3.84 9.48
C PRO A 218 7.26 4.07 10.97
N THR A 219 7.80 3.17 11.78
CA THR A 219 7.86 3.29 13.24
C THR A 219 8.90 4.32 13.66
N GLN A 220 8.90 4.68 14.93
CA GLN A 220 9.84 5.66 15.47
C GLN A 220 11.26 5.12 15.40
N ALA A 221 11.44 3.83 15.69
CA ALA A 221 12.74 3.17 15.63
C ALA A 221 13.31 3.17 14.21
N GLU A 222 12.48 2.90 13.20
CA GLU A 222 12.91 2.88 11.79
C GLU A 222 13.28 4.28 11.29
N LEU A 223 12.49 5.30 11.61
CA LEU A 223 12.83 6.69 11.28
C LEU A 223 14.11 7.15 11.99
N ASP A 224 14.32 6.72 13.24
CA ASP A 224 15.52 7.09 13.99
C ASP A 224 16.76 6.36 13.46
N ALA A 225 16.63 5.09 13.09
CA ALA A 225 17.70 4.33 12.44
C ALA A 225 18.07 4.94 11.07
N GLU A 226 17.08 5.31 10.27
CA GLU A 226 17.29 6.07 9.03
C GLU A 226 18.04 7.37 9.32
N ARG A 227 17.56 8.19 10.26
CA ARG A 227 18.21 9.44 10.66
C ARG A 227 19.65 9.24 11.09
N LEU A 228 19.93 8.24 11.92
CA LEU A 228 21.26 7.92 12.43
C LEU A 228 22.21 7.40 11.34
N SER A 229 21.69 6.91 10.22
CA SER A 229 22.51 6.51 9.06
C SER A 229 23.09 7.69 8.28
N TRP A 230 22.58 8.92 8.49
CA TRP A 230 23.01 10.09 7.74
C TRP A 230 24.42 10.54 8.15
N GLY A 231 25.21 10.97 7.17
CA GLY A 231 26.55 11.50 7.41
C GLY A 231 26.58 12.78 8.26
N SER A 232 25.47 13.52 8.33
CA SER A 232 25.31 14.64 9.28
C SER A 232 23.87 14.76 9.75
N GLN A 233 23.69 15.16 11.01
CA GLN A 233 22.37 15.22 11.66
C GLN A 233 21.68 16.56 11.40
N ASN A 234 21.46 16.86 10.11
CA ASN A 234 20.92 18.14 9.64
C ASN A 234 20.27 17.96 8.24
N PRO A 235 19.69 19.02 7.64
CA PRO A 235 19.09 18.96 6.30
C PRO A 235 20.01 18.47 5.18
N ALA A 236 21.30 18.79 5.23
CA ALA A 236 22.25 18.35 4.21
C ALA A 236 22.44 16.83 4.28
N GLY A 237 22.55 16.26 5.48
CA GLY A 237 22.57 14.81 5.67
C GLY A 237 21.26 14.13 5.28
N ALA A 238 20.12 14.73 5.60
CA ALA A 238 18.80 14.22 5.20
C ALA A 238 18.65 14.11 3.68
N PHE A 239 19.12 15.12 2.93
CA PHE A 239 19.09 15.09 1.46
C PHE A 239 20.19 14.19 0.86
N ALA A 240 21.35 14.09 1.50
CA ALA A 240 22.43 13.21 1.07
C ALA A 240 22.17 11.72 1.39
N SER A 241 21.20 11.42 2.25
CA SER A 241 20.73 10.06 2.52
C SER A 241 20.23 9.36 1.25
N PRO A 242 20.16 8.01 1.24
CA PRO A 242 19.53 7.27 0.14
C PRO A 242 18.10 7.77 -0.17
N LEU A 243 17.33 8.14 0.85
CA LEU A 243 15.93 8.56 0.72
C LEU A 243 15.76 9.98 0.16
N LYS A 244 16.82 10.79 0.18
CA LYS A 244 16.82 12.21 -0.25
C LYS A 244 15.64 13.00 0.34
N LEU A 245 15.52 12.97 1.67
CA LEU A 245 14.42 13.65 2.36
C LEU A 245 14.49 15.18 2.14
N THR A 246 13.32 15.80 2.05
CA THR A 246 13.14 17.21 1.66
C THR A 246 12.58 18.05 2.80
N LEU A 247 12.73 19.37 2.67
CA LEU A 247 12.23 20.36 3.62
C LEU A 247 10.74 20.64 3.35
N THR A 248 9.92 19.64 3.66
CA THR A 248 8.50 19.53 3.30
C THR A 248 7.61 20.62 3.91
N GLY A 249 8.06 21.30 4.97
CA GLY A 249 7.23 22.16 5.80
C GLY A 249 6.12 21.39 6.51
N ALA A 250 5.19 22.12 7.10
CA ALA A 250 4.05 21.55 7.79
C ALA A 250 2.77 22.31 7.48
N ARG A 251 1.64 21.65 7.74
CA ARG A 251 0.35 22.31 7.82
C ARG A 251 -0.06 22.41 9.29
N ASP A 252 -0.36 23.62 9.72
CA ASP A 252 -0.65 23.92 11.11
C ASP A 252 -2.02 23.37 11.55
N TYR A 253 -2.10 22.77 12.74
CA TYR A 253 -3.35 22.17 13.24
C TYR A 253 -4.40 23.21 13.68
N ALA A 254 -3.99 24.45 13.96
CA ALA A 254 -4.87 25.48 14.51
C ALA A 254 -5.42 26.38 13.40
N ALA A 255 -4.55 26.83 12.49
CA ALA A 255 -4.91 27.75 11.42
C ALA A 255 -5.00 27.09 10.03
N GLY A 256 -4.49 25.87 9.86
CA GLY A 256 -4.47 25.19 8.56
C GLY A 256 -3.50 25.82 7.56
N ILE A 257 -2.63 26.72 8.01
CA ILE A 257 -1.67 27.45 7.17
C ILE A 257 -0.44 26.58 6.94
N LEU A 258 0.12 26.65 5.72
CA LEU A 258 1.42 26.06 5.41
C LEU A 258 2.53 26.92 6.01
N ASN A 259 3.42 26.31 6.77
CA ASN A 259 4.56 26.98 7.37
C ASN A 259 5.86 26.21 7.11
N GLN A 260 6.98 26.93 7.24
CA GLN A 260 8.34 26.34 7.23
C GLN A 260 8.71 25.54 5.95
N VAL A 261 7.97 25.76 4.86
CA VAL A 261 8.20 25.10 3.57
C VAL A 261 9.57 25.53 3.04
N GLY A 262 10.41 24.55 2.66
CA GLY A 262 11.78 24.79 2.21
C GLY A 262 12.78 25.13 3.33
N LEU A 263 12.35 25.13 4.60
CA LEU A 263 13.21 25.43 5.75
C LEU A 263 13.35 24.24 6.71
N TYR A 264 12.26 23.49 6.91
CA TYR A 264 12.22 22.33 7.81
C TYR A 264 11.54 21.13 7.15
N GLY A 265 12.05 19.94 7.42
CA GLY A 265 11.42 18.67 7.05
C GLY A 265 10.66 18.08 8.23
N TYR A 266 9.40 17.73 8.01
CA TYR A 266 8.55 17.06 9.01
C TYR A 266 7.92 15.81 8.41
N TYR A 267 8.11 14.67 9.09
CA TYR A 267 7.75 13.35 8.60
C TYR A 267 6.98 12.55 9.63
N ARG A 268 5.82 12.04 9.24
CA ARG A 268 4.93 11.23 10.08
C ARG A 268 5.55 9.89 10.45
N CYS A 269 5.21 9.46 11.66
CA CYS A 269 5.50 8.16 12.21
C CYS A 269 4.19 7.46 12.65
N SER A 270 4.14 6.13 12.59
CA SER A 270 3.03 5.33 13.11
C SER A 270 3.07 5.18 14.63
N THR A 271 4.23 5.34 15.26
CA THR A 271 4.42 5.14 16.70
C THR A 271 3.82 6.29 17.51
N LEU A 272 3.06 5.92 18.54
CA LEU A 272 2.39 6.84 19.46
C LEU A 272 3.27 7.21 20.66
N HIS A 273 2.99 8.37 21.25
CA HIS A 273 3.56 8.82 22.53
C HIS A 273 2.44 9.42 23.39
N GLY A 274 1.77 8.57 24.17
CA GLY A 274 0.54 8.97 24.88
C GLY A 274 -0.54 9.46 23.91
N ILE A 275 -1.02 10.69 24.11
CA ILE A 275 -2.00 11.34 23.23
C ILE A 275 -1.40 11.90 21.92
N TYR A 276 -0.06 11.91 21.82
CA TYR A 276 0.70 12.41 20.69
C TYR A 276 1.16 11.29 19.74
N SER A 277 1.78 11.66 18.62
CA SER A 277 2.53 10.76 17.75
C SER A 277 3.98 11.23 17.62
N TYR A 278 4.92 10.31 17.45
CA TYR A 278 6.28 10.66 17.07
C TYR A 278 6.35 11.23 15.65
N TYR A 279 7.45 11.91 15.35
CA TYR A 279 7.80 12.38 14.01
C TYR A 279 9.29 12.60 13.88
N LEU A 280 9.77 12.53 12.65
CA LEU A 280 11.11 12.95 12.28
C LEU A 280 11.09 14.43 11.88
N TYR A 281 12.08 15.14 12.40
CA TYR A 281 12.31 16.56 12.16
C TYR A 281 13.76 16.81 11.75
N PHE A 282 13.96 17.75 10.83
CA PHE A 282 15.28 18.33 10.57
C PHE A 282 15.16 19.74 10.02
N GLY A 283 16.10 20.61 10.42
CA GLY A 283 16.21 21.98 9.94
C GLY A 283 17.27 22.77 10.68
N GLY A 284 17.69 23.87 10.07
CA GLY A 284 18.90 24.57 10.49
C GLY A 284 20.10 23.61 10.50
N THR A 285 20.66 23.36 11.68
CA THR A 285 21.82 22.48 11.89
C THR A 285 21.49 21.18 12.63
N THR A 286 20.21 20.86 12.82
CA THR A 286 19.78 19.74 13.68
C THR A 286 18.79 18.81 13.01
N ALA A 287 18.75 17.56 13.49
CA ALA A 287 17.78 16.54 13.16
C ALA A 287 17.45 15.72 14.42
N GLY A 288 16.22 15.24 14.54
CA GLY A 288 15.80 14.44 15.69
C GLY A 288 14.41 13.85 15.55
N ILE A 289 14.09 12.97 16.49
CA ILE A 289 12.77 12.40 16.69
C ILE A 289 12.11 13.12 17.87
N LEU A 290 10.92 13.64 17.64
CA LEU A 290 10.13 14.36 18.65
C LEU A 290 8.69 13.84 18.63
N SER A 291 7.82 14.32 19.53
CA SER A 291 6.40 13.98 19.52
C SER A 291 5.53 15.23 19.57
N THR A 292 4.36 15.20 18.91
CA THR A 292 3.38 16.29 18.94
C THR A 292 1.96 15.80 18.67
N SER A 293 1.01 16.74 18.66
CA SER A 293 -0.38 16.56 18.26
C SER A 293 -0.56 15.77 16.95
N ARG A 294 -1.65 15.01 16.91
CA ARG A 294 -2.01 14.18 15.77
C ARG A 294 -2.65 14.99 14.63
N ALA A 295 -3.11 16.20 14.93
CA ALA A 295 -3.80 17.08 13.98
C ALA A 295 -2.91 17.88 13.02
N HIS A 296 -1.59 18.00 13.23
CA HIS A 296 -0.71 18.65 12.23
C HIS A 296 -0.76 17.96 10.86
N GLY A 297 -0.35 18.61 9.78
CA GLY A 297 -0.16 17.97 8.49
C GLY A 297 1.31 17.81 8.18
N TRP A 298 1.80 16.58 8.03
CA TRP A 298 3.21 16.28 7.76
C TRP A 298 3.40 15.21 6.69
N ALA A 299 4.57 15.20 6.06
CA ALA A 299 4.84 14.30 4.95
C ALA A 299 4.91 12.84 5.40
N VAL A 300 4.57 11.92 4.49
CA VAL A 300 4.69 10.48 4.71
C VAL A 300 5.70 9.92 3.72
N ARG A 301 6.67 9.17 4.23
CA ARG A 301 7.60 8.35 3.47
C ARG A 301 7.38 6.89 3.89
N CYS A 302 6.86 6.07 2.98
CA CYS A 302 6.50 4.69 3.32
C CYS A 302 7.72 3.77 3.30
N ILE A 303 7.72 2.82 4.23
CA ILE A 303 8.67 1.70 4.34
C ILE A 303 7.97 0.40 3.96
N LYS A 304 8.70 -0.56 3.38
CA LYS A 304 8.19 -1.90 3.06
C LYS A 304 8.20 -2.79 4.31
N ASP A 305 7.14 -3.55 4.51
CA ASP A 305 7.04 -4.63 5.53
C ASP A 305 7.38 -6.00 4.93
#